data_AF-A0A536Y032-F1
#
_entry.id   AF-A0A536Y032-F1
#
_cell.length_a   1.000
_cell.length_b   1.000
_cell.length_c   1.000
_cell.angle_alpha   90.00
_cell.angle_beta   90.00
_cell.angle_gamma   90.00
#
_symmetry.space_group_name_H-M   'P 1'
#
loop_
_entity.id
_entity.type
_entity.pdbx_description
1 polymer ?
#
loop_
_entity_poly.entity_id
_entity_poly.type
_entity_poly.pdbx_seq_one_letter_code
_entity_poly.pdbx_strand_id
1 'polypeptide(L)'
;MRLAEIRDTKRDLYYFQLRLGVAAVIVFAAFTVLFGRFFYLQVIQHQYYDTKAEDNRISIVPIQPNRGLILDRNGVVLARNYSAYTLELALGKIADLEGTINALAKLVDIQPRDRRRFQKLREESKGRDNLTLRSRLTDEEVAVLAVNRYRFPGVDIKGRPFRQYPLGEIASHVVGYISRIDDRDVERIEESDQAGNYKGTDHIGKTGLEQSYERALHGTTG
;
A
#
# COMPACT_ATOMS: atom_id res chain seq x y z
N MET A 1 80.41 28.29 20.66
CA MET A 1 79.90 28.23 22.05
C MET A 1 78.40 27.96 21.98
N ARG A 2 77.94 26.71 22.12
CA ARG A 2 76.50 26.38 22.12
C ARG A 2 76.02 26.53 23.57
N LEU A 3 75.15 27.50 23.82
CA LEU A 3 74.50 27.71 25.11
C LEU A 3 73.65 26.48 25.42
N ALA A 4 73.86 25.88 26.59
CA ALA A 4 73.04 24.80 27.09
C ALA A 4 71.63 25.34 27.36
N GLU A 5 70.66 24.88 26.58
CA GLU A 5 69.25 25.19 26.75
C GLU A 5 68.75 24.43 27.99
N ILE A 6 68.52 25.15 29.09
CA ILE A 6 68.00 24.57 30.32
C ILE A 6 66.51 24.28 30.11
N ARG A 7 66.20 23.04 29.70
CA ARG A 7 64.83 22.51 29.65
C ARG A 7 64.28 22.34 31.06
N ASP A 8 63.30 23.14 31.43
CA ASP A 8 62.56 22.99 32.68
C ASP A 8 61.48 21.91 32.52
N THR A 9 61.92 20.66 32.66
CA THR A 9 61.08 19.45 32.54
C THR A 9 59.85 19.46 33.47
N LYS A 10 59.91 20.16 34.61
CA LYS A 10 58.76 20.25 35.54
C LYS A 10 57.65 21.15 34.99
N ARG A 11 57.99 22.25 34.32
CA ARG A 11 57.01 23.13 33.66
C ARG A 11 56.36 22.45 32.46
N ASP A 12 57.14 21.74 31.66
CA ASP A 12 56.61 20.99 30.50
C ASP A 12 55.62 19.90 30.94
N LEU A 13 55.92 19.16 32.01
CA LEU A 13 55.01 18.18 32.60
C LEU A 13 53.73 18.82 33.16
N TYR A 14 53.83 20.00 33.79
CA TYR A 14 52.66 20.73 34.29
C TYR A 14 51.72 21.16 33.16
N TYR A 15 52.26 21.76 32.08
CA TYR A 15 51.44 22.15 30.93
C TYR A 15 50.84 20.93 30.21
N PHE A 16 51.56 19.80 30.16
CA PHE A 16 51.05 18.55 29.62
C PHE A 16 49.87 18.01 30.45
N GLN A 17 50.00 17.96 31.78
CA GLN A 17 48.94 17.52 32.69
C GLN A 17 47.72 18.45 32.63
N LEU A 18 47.93 19.76 32.52
CA LEU A 18 46.85 20.74 32.36
C LEU A 18 46.07 20.49 31.07
N ARG A 19 46.76 20.30 29.94
CA ARG A 19 46.12 20.00 28.64
C ARG A 19 45.35 18.69 28.68
N LEU A 20 45.91 17.66 29.32
CA LEU A 20 45.26 16.38 29.50
C LEU A 20 44.00 16.51 30.36
N GLY A 21 44.05 17.28 31.45
CA GLY A 21 42.89 17.57 32.30
C GLY A 21 41.80 18.33 31.57
N VAL A 22 42.16 19.37 30.81
CA VAL A 22 41.22 20.13 29.98
C VAL A 22 40.56 19.23 28.91
N ALA A 23 41.35 18.39 28.23
CA ALA A 23 40.82 17.45 27.26
C ALA A 23 39.85 16.43 27.91
N ALA A 24 40.20 15.91 29.09
CA ALA A 24 39.34 14.98 29.83
C ALA A 24 38.00 15.64 30.24
N VAL A 25 38.02 16.90 30.68
CA VAL A 25 36.79 17.64 31.01
C VAL A 25 35.92 17.87 29.78
N ILE A 26 36.51 18.22 28.63
CA ILE A 26 35.77 18.40 27.37
C ILE A 26 35.10 17.09 26.95
N VAL A 27 35.85 15.98 27.00
CA VAL A 27 35.32 14.65 26.67
C VAL A 27 34.18 14.27 27.62
N PHE A 28 34.36 14.46 28.93
CA PHE A 28 33.33 14.16 29.92
C PHE A 28 32.06 15.00 29.72
N ALA A 29 32.21 16.29 29.42
CA ALA A 29 31.08 17.17 29.09
C ALA A 29 30.33 16.69 27.84
N ALA A 30 31.05 16.30 26.78
CA ALA A 30 30.44 15.77 25.56
C ALA A 30 29.65 14.46 25.83
N PHE A 31 30.23 13.53 26.60
CA PHE A 31 29.52 12.31 27.00
C PHE A 31 28.28 12.61 27.86
N THR A 32 28.34 13.60 28.74
CA THR A 32 27.20 14.02 29.55
C THR A 32 26.05 14.53 28.67
N VAL A 33 26.35 15.33 27.64
CA VAL A 33 25.35 15.81 26.67
C VAL A 33 24.75 14.64 25.89
N LEU A 34 25.58 13.70 25.41
CA LEU A 34 25.10 12.52 24.70
C LEU A 34 24.22 11.63 25.59
N PHE A 35 24.60 11.44 26.85
CA PHE A 35 23.83 10.66 27.81
C PHE A 35 22.49 11.32 28.13
N GLY A 36 22.48 12.64 28.31
CA GLY A 36 21.24 13.41 28.47
C GLY A 36 20.31 13.27 27.26
N ARG A 37 20.86 13.34 26.04
CA ARG A 37 20.09 13.11 24.80
C ARG A 37 19.57 11.69 24.71
N PHE A 38 20.38 10.70 25.07
CA PHE A 38 19.98 9.30 25.10
C PHE A 38 18.84 9.07 26.09
N PHE A 39 18.95 9.58 27.32
CA PHE A 39 17.90 9.48 28.33
C PHE A 39 16.60 10.16 27.87
N TYR A 40 16.69 11.33 27.24
CA TYR A 40 15.51 12.00 26.67
C TYR A 40 14.80 11.14 25.62
N LEU A 41 15.55 10.51 24.72
CA LEU A 41 14.98 9.64 23.69
C LEU A 41 14.40 8.35 24.29
N GLN A 42 15.08 7.74 25.25
CA GLN A 42 14.74 6.42 25.79
C GLN A 42 13.73 6.43 26.93
N VAL A 43 13.58 7.53 27.67
CA VAL A 43 12.65 7.60 28.82
C VAL A 43 11.49 8.53 28.53
N ILE A 44 11.75 9.74 28.04
CA ILE A 44 10.69 10.73 27.80
C ILE A 44 9.94 10.43 26.50
N GLN A 45 10.65 10.05 25.43
CA GLN A 45 10.06 9.79 24.12
C GLN A 45 9.83 8.29 23.83
N HIS A 46 10.04 7.41 24.81
CA HIS A 46 9.89 5.96 24.64
C HIS A 46 8.56 5.58 24.00
N GLN A 47 7.44 6.02 24.62
CA GLN A 47 6.10 5.68 24.15
C GLN A 47 5.82 6.21 22.74
N TYR A 48 6.37 7.38 22.39
CA TYR A 48 6.19 7.98 21.07
C TYR A 48 6.91 7.18 19.98
N TYR A 49 8.13 6.72 20.24
CA TYR A 49 8.90 5.93 19.27
C TYR A 49 8.48 4.46 19.23
N ASP A 50 8.03 3.89 20.35
CA ASP A 50 7.46 2.54 20.38
C ASP A 50 6.17 2.46 19.58
N THR A 51 5.27 3.44 19.73
CA THR A 51 4.02 3.50 18.95
C THR A 51 4.33 3.64 17.45
N LYS A 52 5.28 4.50 17.07
CA LYS A 52 5.70 4.64 15.66
C LYS A 52 6.37 3.39 15.09
N ALA A 53 7.07 2.62 15.92
CA ALA A 53 7.64 1.35 15.50
C ALA A 53 6.53 0.31 15.27
N GLU A 54 5.52 0.28 16.15
CA GLU A 54 4.41 -0.66 16.03
C GLU A 54 3.46 -0.30 14.87
N ASP A 55 3.20 0.99 14.63
CA ASP A 55 2.42 1.48 13.48
C ASP A 55 3.09 1.14 12.14
N ASN A 56 4.43 1.12 12.10
CA ASN A 56 5.18 0.65 10.93
C ASN A 56 5.19 -0.89 10.79
N ARG A 57 4.95 -1.61 11.90
CA ARG A 57 4.93 -3.07 11.92
C ARG A 57 3.55 -3.64 11.57
N ILE A 58 2.48 -2.94 11.91
CA ILE A 58 1.10 -3.40 11.75
C ILE A 58 0.39 -2.59 10.66
N SER A 59 0.18 -3.22 9.50
CA SER A 59 -0.68 -2.66 8.45
C SER A 59 -2.08 -3.26 8.56
N ILE A 60 -3.08 -2.42 8.80
CA ILE A 60 -4.49 -2.84 8.79
C ILE A 60 -4.94 -2.91 7.33
N VAL A 61 -5.20 -4.11 6.84
CA VAL A 61 -5.72 -4.34 5.48
C VAL A 61 -7.23 -4.56 5.57
N PRO A 62 -8.06 -3.61 5.11
CA PRO A 62 -9.52 -3.77 5.13
C PRO A 62 -9.96 -4.90 4.22
N ILE A 63 -10.93 -5.70 4.65
CA ILE A 63 -11.50 -6.78 3.85
C ILE A 63 -12.81 -6.31 3.24
N GLN A 64 -12.83 -6.24 1.90
CA GLN A 64 -14.03 -5.83 1.17
C GLN A 64 -15.16 -6.87 1.36
N PRO A 65 -16.37 -6.44 1.71
CA PRO A 65 -17.52 -7.32 1.84
C PRO A 65 -18.03 -7.84 0.50
N ASN A 66 -18.72 -8.98 0.54
CA ASN A 66 -19.50 -9.45 -0.60
C ASN A 66 -20.78 -8.60 -0.73
N ARG A 67 -20.97 -8.02 -1.91
CA ARG A 67 -22.12 -7.16 -2.22
C ARG A 67 -23.45 -7.96 -2.20
N GLY A 68 -24.56 -7.38 -1.77
CA GLY A 68 -25.87 -8.05 -1.75
C GLY A 68 -26.32 -8.56 -3.13
N LEU A 69 -27.06 -9.68 -3.17
CA LEU A 69 -27.69 -10.17 -4.40
C LEU A 69 -28.90 -9.30 -4.76
N ILE A 70 -29.12 -9.08 -6.07
CA ILE A 70 -30.36 -8.47 -6.56
C ILE A 70 -31.19 -9.57 -7.21
N LEU A 71 -32.40 -9.76 -6.71
CA LEU A 71 -33.34 -10.80 -7.14
C LEU A 71 -34.65 -10.15 -7.61
N ASP A 72 -35.31 -10.76 -8.59
CA ASP A 72 -36.71 -10.45 -8.92
C ASP A 72 -37.66 -11.13 -7.90
N ARG A 73 -38.95 -10.77 -7.94
CA ARG A 73 -40.05 -11.33 -7.12
C ARG A 73 -40.13 -12.86 -7.14
N ASN A 74 -39.66 -13.48 -8.22
CA ASN A 74 -39.65 -14.93 -8.40
C ASN A 74 -38.32 -15.60 -7.99
N GLY A 75 -37.39 -14.86 -7.38
CA GLY A 75 -36.08 -15.36 -6.97
C GLY A 75 -35.03 -15.45 -8.10
N VAL A 76 -35.35 -14.95 -9.30
CA VAL A 76 -34.40 -14.93 -10.42
C VAL A 76 -33.30 -13.91 -10.14
N VAL A 77 -32.04 -14.32 -10.30
CA VAL A 77 -30.87 -13.48 -10.04
C VAL A 77 -30.68 -12.44 -11.15
N LEU A 78 -30.81 -11.17 -10.77
CA LEU A 78 -30.58 -10.02 -11.65
C LEU A 78 -29.14 -9.50 -11.53
N ALA A 79 -28.55 -9.56 -10.33
CA ALA A 79 -27.15 -9.26 -10.10
C ALA A 79 -26.56 -10.15 -9.00
N ARG A 80 -25.37 -10.70 -9.25
CA ARG A 80 -24.62 -11.52 -8.28
C ARG A 80 -23.14 -11.21 -8.30
N ASN A 81 -22.44 -11.62 -7.24
CA ASN A 81 -20.99 -11.67 -7.26
C ASN A 81 -20.52 -13.04 -7.74
N TYR A 82 -19.38 -13.07 -8.42
CA TYR A 82 -18.63 -14.28 -8.70
C TYR A 82 -17.14 -14.00 -8.46
N SER A 83 -16.41 -14.98 -7.95
CA SER A 83 -14.97 -14.84 -7.75
C SER A 83 -14.25 -15.06 -9.07
N ALA A 84 -13.35 -14.15 -9.42
CA ALA A 84 -12.43 -14.34 -10.53
C ALA A 84 -11.02 -13.88 -10.13
N TYR A 85 -10.02 -14.49 -10.75
CA TYR A 85 -8.63 -14.14 -10.50
C TYR A 85 -8.23 -12.90 -11.30
N THR A 86 -7.41 -12.05 -10.67
CA THR A 86 -6.82 -10.86 -11.25
C THR A 86 -5.32 -10.91 -11.13
N LEU A 87 -4.62 -10.50 -12.20
CA LEU A 87 -3.19 -10.29 -12.22
C LEU A 87 -2.89 -8.88 -11.73
N GLU A 88 -2.21 -8.76 -10.60
CA GLU A 88 -1.81 -7.49 -9.98
C GLU A 88 -0.29 -7.33 -10.01
N LEU A 89 0.16 -6.09 -10.20
CA LEU A 89 1.55 -5.68 -10.23
C LEU A 89 1.85 -4.70 -9.09
N ALA A 90 2.73 -5.10 -8.19
CA ALA A 90 3.27 -4.29 -7.12
C ALA A 90 4.44 -3.45 -7.65
N LEU A 91 4.16 -2.21 -8.06
CA LEU A 91 5.11 -1.34 -8.76
C LEU A 91 6.41 -1.13 -7.96
N GLY A 92 6.33 -0.99 -6.64
CA GLY A 92 7.50 -0.81 -5.77
C GLY A 92 8.44 -2.01 -5.70
N LYS A 93 8.01 -3.19 -6.14
CA LYS A 93 8.82 -4.44 -6.15
C LYS A 93 9.32 -4.83 -7.53
N ILE A 94 8.95 -4.09 -8.57
CA ILE A 94 9.27 -4.39 -9.97
C ILE A 94 10.34 -3.40 -10.46
N ALA A 95 11.51 -3.91 -10.83
CA ALA A 95 12.61 -3.08 -11.34
C ALA A 95 12.38 -2.63 -12.80
N ASP A 96 11.98 -3.56 -13.68
CA ASP A 96 11.66 -3.29 -15.08
C ASP A 96 10.20 -3.67 -15.37
N LEU A 97 9.33 -2.65 -15.38
CA LEU A 97 7.89 -2.85 -15.54
C LEU A 97 7.53 -3.33 -16.95
N GLU A 98 8.04 -2.68 -17.99
CA GLU A 98 7.72 -3.03 -19.38
C GLU A 98 8.31 -4.40 -19.74
N GLY A 99 9.54 -4.69 -19.31
CA GLY A 99 10.13 -6.03 -19.47
C GLY A 99 9.31 -7.11 -18.77
N THR A 100 8.82 -6.83 -17.56
CA THR A 100 7.95 -7.75 -16.81
C THR A 100 6.63 -7.99 -17.53
N ILE A 101 5.94 -6.93 -17.99
CA ILE A 101 4.68 -7.06 -18.73
C ILE A 101 4.91 -7.83 -20.04
N ASN A 102 6.01 -7.57 -20.76
CA ASN A 102 6.36 -8.29 -21.99
C ASN A 102 6.65 -9.78 -21.73
N ALA A 103 7.29 -10.11 -20.61
CA ALA A 103 7.53 -11.49 -20.22
C ALA A 103 6.24 -12.20 -19.78
N LEU A 104 5.35 -11.52 -19.06
CA LEU A 104 4.03 -12.04 -18.68
C LEU A 104 3.14 -12.26 -19.92
N ALA A 105 3.22 -11.40 -20.93
CA ALA A 105 2.48 -11.53 -22.17
C ALA A 105 2.86 -12.78 -22.99
N LYS A 106 4.00 -13.43 -22.68
CA LYS A 106 4.38 -14.72 -23.28
C LYS A 106 3.71 -15.90 -22.60
N LEU A 107 3.18 -15.71 -21.38
CA LEU A 107 2.56 -16.75 -20.56
C LEU A 107 1.04 -16.68 -20.58
N VAL A 108 0.49 -15.46 -20.65
CA VAL A 108 -0.95 -15.19 -20.65
C VAL A 108 -1.29 -14.15 -21.72
N ASP A 109 -2.49 -14.22 -22.28
CA ASP A 109 -2.94 -13.29 -23.33
C ASP A 109 -3.13 -11.87 -22.80
N ILE A 110 -2.11 -11.01 -22.87
CA ILE A 110 -2.26 -9.60 -22.45
C ILE A 110 -2.63 -8.77 -23.67
N GLN A 111 -3.90 -8.38 -23.76
CA GLN A 111 -4.39 -7.64 -24.90
C GLN A 111 -3.94 -6.17 -24.85
N PRO A 112 -3.89 -5.47 -26.00
CA PRO A 112 -3.57 -4.03 -26.03
C PRO A 112 -4.51 -3.19 -25.17
N ARG A 113 -5.78 -3.63 -25.01
CA ARG A 113 -6.76 -2.99 -24.13
C ARG A 113 -6.36 -3.06 -22.67
N ASP A 114 -5.79 -4.17 -22.22
CA ASP A 114 -5.35 -4.35 -20.83
C ASP A 114 -4.19 -3.40 -20.52
N ARG A 115 -3.22 -3.28 -21.43
CA ARG A 115 -2.10 -2.33 -21.30
C ARG A 115 -2.56 -0.88 -21.22
N ARG A 116 -3.47 -0.47 -22.11
CA ARG A 116 -4.04 0.89 -22.09
C ARG A 116 -4.77 1.17 -20.79
N ARG A 117 -5.57 0.21 -20.30
CA ARG A 117 -6.28 0.34 -19.02
C ARG A 117 -5.28 0.45 -17.87
N PHE A 118 -4.26 -0.39 -17.84
CA PHE A 118 -3.21 -0.36 -16.84
C PHE A 118 -2.44 0.98 -16.82
N GLN A 119 -2.11 1.54 -17.98
CA GLN A 119 -1.46 2.85 -18.07
C GLN A 119 -2.34 3.96 -17.49
N LYS A 120 -3.64 3.98 -17.85
CA LYS A 120 -4.61 4.92 -17.26
C LYS A 120 -4.71 4.75 -15.74
N LEU A 121 -4.76 3.51 -15.24
CA LEU A 121 -4.79 3.23 -13.80
C LEU A 121 -3.53 3.74 -13.08
N ARG A 122 -2.37 3.67 -13.74
CA ARG A 122 -1.11 4.16 -13.20
C ARG A 122 -1.09 5.68 -13.10
N GLU A 123 -1.62 6.39 -14.08
CA GLU A 123 -1.73 7.85 -14.08
C GLU A 123 -2.69 8.33 -12.97
N GLU A 124 -3.81 7.63 -12.78
CA GLU A 124 -4.80 7.92 -11.72
C GLU A 124 -4.32 7.51 -10.32
N SER A 125 -3.32 6.61 -10.23
CA SER A 125 -2.82 6.09 -8.97
C SER A 125 -1.89 7.09 -8.29
N LYS A 126 -2.44 7.93 -7.41
CA LYS A 126 -1.68 8.81 -6.48
C LYS A 126 -0.96 8.01 -5.38
N GLY A 127 -0.13 7.03 -5.75
CA GLY A 127 0.69 6.25 -4.81
C GLY A 127 0.09 4.90 -4.36
N ARG A 128 -0.82 4.27 -5.12
CA ARG A 128 -1.13 2.85 -4.88
C ARG A 128 0.02 1.99 -5.37
N ASP A 129 0.52 1.15 -4.49
CA ASP A 129 1.63 0.24 -4.81
C ASP A 129 1.20 -0.93 -5.70
N ASN A 130 -0.06 -1.35 -5.67
CA ASN A 130 -0.55 -2.51 -6.42
C ASN A 130 -1.63 -2.13 -7.44
N LEU A 131 -1.40 -2.48 -8.71
CA LEU A 131 -2.31 -2.18 -9.81
C LEU A 131 -2.71 -3.43 -10.59
N THR A 132 -3.98 -3.53 -10.97
CA THR A 132 -4.48 -4.64 -11.79
C THR A 132 -4.04 -4.47 -13.24
N LEU A 133 -3.27 -5.43 -13.76
CA LEU A 133 -2.89 -5.52 -15.16
C LEU A 133 -3.99 -6.18 -16.00
N ARG A 134 -4.50 -7.32 -15.53
CA ARG A 134 -5.55 -8.09 -16.22
C ARG A 134 -6.55 -8.65 -15.21
N SER A 135 -7.82 -8.64 -15.59
CA SER A 135 -8.91 -9.17 -14.78
C SER A 135 -9.53 -10.39 -15.45
N ARG A 136 -10.14 -11.28 -14.66
CA ARG A 136 -10.85 -12.48 -15.14
C ARG A 136 -9.92 -13.46 -15.89
N LEU A 137 -8.83 -13.83 -15.23
CA LEU A 137 -7.95 -14.90 -15.69
C LEU A 137 -8.69 -16.25 -15.67
N THR A 138 -8.38 -17.13 -16.62
CA THR A 138 -8.86 -18.52 -16.58
C THR A 138 -8.04 -19.35 -15.60
N ASP A 139 -8.56 -20.51 -15.20
CA ASP A 139 -7.84 -21.40 -14.28
C ASP A 139 -6.54 -21.92 -14.90
N GLU A 140 -6.51 -22.11 -16.22
CA GLU A 140 -5.28 -22.48 -16.95
C GLU A 140 -4.23 -21.35 -16.89
N GLU A 141 -4.66 -20.10 -17.12
CA GLU A 141 -3.76 -18.93 -17.04
C GLU A 141 -3.21 -18.75 -15.62
N VAL A 142 -4.05 -18.97 -14.60
CA VAL A 142 -3.65 -18.93 -13.20
C VAL A 142 -2.63 -20.02 -12.90
N ALA A 143 -2.84 -21.24 -13.36
CA ALA A 143 -1.90 -22.34 -13.17
C ALA A 143 -0.52 -22.04 -13.79
N VAL A 144 -0.51 -21.55 -15.04
CA VAL A 144 0.74 -21.17 -15.75
C VAL A 144 1.49 -20.07 -15.00
N LEU A 145 0.78 -19.03 -14.54
CA LEU A 145 1.37 -17.94 -13.78
C LEU A 145 1.86 -18.39 -12.40
N ALA A 146 1.10 -19.27 -11.72
CA ALA A 146 1.45 -19.77 -10.39
C ALA A 146 2.78 -20.53 -10.40
N VAL A 147 3.00 -21.39 -11.40
CA VAL A 147 4.26 -22.13 -11.58
C VAL A 147 5.43 -21.18 -11.87
N ASN A 148 5.20 -20.10 -12.62
CA ASN A 148 6.23 -19.15 -12.98
C ASN A 148 6.40 -17.99 -11.99
N ARG A 149 5.63 -17.94 -10.89
CA ARG A 149 5.56 -16.78 -9.98
C ARG A 149 6.93 -16.40 -9.41
N TYR A 150 7.80 -17.37 -9.14
CA TYR A 150 9.15 -17.15 -8.61
C TYR A 150 10.03 -16.27 -9.51
N ARG A 151 9.73 -16.19 -10.82
CA ARG A 151 10.48 -15.41 -11.82
C ARG A 151 10.06 -13.94 -11.85
N PHE A 152 8.92 -13.61 -11.23
CA PHE A 152 8.27 -12.31 -11.35
C PHE A 152 8.05 -11.70 -9.97
N PRO A 153 9.10 -11.14 -9.34
CA PRO A 153 8.95 -10.43 -8.09
C PRO A 153 7.99 -9.25 -8.27
N GLY A 154 7.04 -9.10 -7.32
CA GLY A 154 6.01 -8.08 -7.40
C GLY A 154 4.80 -8.44 -8.26
N VAL A 155 4.70 -9.67 -8.77
CA VAL A 155 3.51 -10.16 -9.47
C VAL A 155 2.68 -11.04 -8.56
N ASP A 156 1.42 -10.66 -8.37
CA ASP A 156 0.47 -11.36 -7.53
C ASP A 156 -0.78 -11.75 -8.30
N ILE A 157 -1.31 -12.93 -7.98
CA ILE A 157 -2.61 -13.40 -8.43
C ILE A 157 -3.55 -13.28 -7.23
N LYS A 158 -4.59 -12.46 -7.36
CA LYS A 158 -5.59 -12.29 -6.29
C LYS A 158 -6.97 -12.69 -6.77
N GLY A 159 -7.69 -13.43 -5.94
CA GLY A 159 -9.12 -13.63 -6.14
C GLY A 159 -9.86 -12.38 -5.71
N ARG A 160 -10.66 -11.79 -6.62
CA ARG A 160 -11.52 -10.65 -6.32
C ARG A 160 -12.97 -10.96 -6.67
N PRO A 161 -13.94 -10.46 -5.88
CA PRO A 161 -15.34 -10.53 -6.26
C PRO A 161 -15.60 -9.60 -7.43
N PHE A 162 -16.22 -10.12 -8.48
CA PHE A 162 -16.71 -9.35 -9.63
C PHE A 162 -18.22 -9.38 -9.66
N ARG A 163 -18.82 -8.28 -10.11
CA ARG A 163 -20.27 -8.17 -10.30
C ARG A 163 -20.66 -8.73 -11.67
N GLN A 164 -21.63 -9.63 -11.70
CA GLN A 164 -22.22 -10.20 -12.91
C GLN A 164 -23.71 -9.88 -12.99
N TYR A 165 -24.16 -9.48 -14.18
CA TYR A 165 -25.55 -9.17 -14.50
C TYR A 165 -26.05 -10.19 -15.55
N PRO A 166 -26.68 -11.31 -15.13
CA PRO A 166 -27.04 -12.41 -16.04
C PRO A 166 -27.98 -12.01 -17.18
N LEU A 167 -28.90 -11.07 -16.93
CA LEU A 167 -29.86 -10.60 -17.94
C LEU A 167 -29.31 -9.48 -18.85
N GLY A 168 -28.05 -9.06 -18.65
CA GLY A 168 -27.37 -8.08 -19.49
C GLY A 168 -28.20 -6.83 -19.76
N GLU A 169 -28.42 -6.52 -21.03
CA GLU A 169 -29.07 -5.29 -21.50
C GLU A 169 -30.57 -5.21 -21.15
N ILE A 170 -31.24 -6.35 -20.98
CA ILE A 170 -32.69 -6.41 -20.76
C ILE A 170 -33.07 -5.69 -19.46
N ALA A 171 -32.24 -5.84 -18.42
CA ALA A 171 -32.47 -5.27 -17.10
C ALA A 171 -31.50 -4.13 -16.74
N SER A 172 -30.54 -3.78 -17.62
CA SER A 172 -29.43 -2.87 -17.29
C SER A 172 -29.88 -1.47 -16.87
N HIS A 173 -30.95 -0.94 -17.45
CA HIS A 173 -31.47 0.39 -17.12
C HIS A 173 -32.09 0.46 -15.72
N VAL A 174 -32.70 -0.64 -15.27
CA VAL A 174 -33.35 -0.71 -13.95
C VAL A 174 -32.33 -1.13 -12.90
N VAL A 175 -31.59 -2.21 -13.16
CA VAL A 175 -30.59 -2.74 -12.21
C VAL A 175 -29.40 -1.78 -12.07
N GLY A 176 -28.96 -1.20 -13.19
CA GLY A 176 -27.78 -0.36 -13.25
C GLY A 176 -26.48 -1.14 -13.29
N TYR A 177 -25.39 -0.46 -12.98
CA TYR A 177 -24.05 -1.05 -12.94
C TYR A 177 -23.19 -0.43 -11.84
N ILE A 178 -22.08 -1.10 -11.53
CA ILE A 178 -21.02 -0.60 -10.66
C ILE A 178 -19.84 -0.15 -11.51
N SER A 179 -19.15 0.90 -11.07
CA SER A 179 -17.89 1.34 -11.65
C SER A 179 -16.86 1.57 -10.56
N ARG A 180 -15.61 1.77 -10.95
CA ARG A 180 -14.59 2.22 -10.01
C ARG A 180 -14.99 3.56 -9.40
N ILE A 181 -14.61 3.74 -8.15
CA ILE A 181 -14.74 5.01 -7.43
C ILE A 181 -13.87 6.07 -8.12
N ASP A 182 -14.50 7.16 -8.53
CA ASP A 182 -13.84 8.36 -9.07
C ASP A 182 -13.69 9.45 -8.00
N ASP A 183 -12.98 10.54 -8.32
CA ASP A 183 -12.69 11.61 -7.35
C ASP A 183 -13.98 12.23 -6.76
N ARG A 184 -15.07 12.30 -7.54
CA ARG A 184 -16.37 12.82 -7.06
C ARG A 184 -17.07 11.86 -6.12
N ASP A 185 -16.91 10.55 -6.35
CA ASP A 185 -17.39 9.55 -5.41
C ASP A 185 -16.61 9.62 -4.09
N VAL A 186 -15.29 9.85 -4.15
CA VAL A 186 -14.46 10.00 -2.95
C VAL A 186 -14.97 11.17 -2.11
N GLU A 187 -15.13 12.36 -2.70
CA GLU A 187 -15.67 13.54 -2.01
C GLU A 187 -17.01 13.23 -1.34
N ARG A 188 -17.94 12.62 -2.09
CA ARG A 188 -19.27 12.25 -1.58
C ARG A 188 -19.23 11.19 -0.46
N ILE A 189 -18.28 10.26 -0.52
CA ILE A 189 -18.09 9.25 0.53
C ILE A 189 -17.49 9.89 1.78
N GLU A 190 -16.53 10.80 1.63
CA GLU A 190 -15.88 11.53 2.72
C GLU A 190 -16.85 12.48 3.44
N GLU A 191 -17.77 13.11 2.71
CA GLU A 191 -18.86 13.91 3.27
C GLU A 191 -19.92 13.07 4.01
N SER A 192 -19.93 11.75 3.81
CA SER A 192 -20.88 10.83 4.41
C SER A 192 -20.35 10.14 5.67
N ASP A 193 -21.25 9.70 6.54
CA ASP A 193 -20.90 8.86 7.71
C ASP A 193 -20.40 7.44 7.33
N GLN A 194 -20.14 7.17 6.04
CA GLN A 194 -19.70 5.87 5.53
C GLN A 194 -18.23 5.84 5.12
N ALA A 195 -17.48 6.94 5.25
CA ALA A 195 -16.07 6.98 4.85
C ALA A 195 -15.23 5.81 5.39
N GLY A 196 -15.45 5.41 6.65
CA GLY A 196 -14.81 4.25 7.25
C GLY A 196 -15.20 2.91 6.60
N ASN A 197 -16.46 2.77 6.19
CA ASN A 197 -17.00 1.55 5.58
C ASN A 197 -16.53 1.35 4.13
N TYR A 198 -16.11 2.40 3.43
CA TYR A 198 -15.58 2.30 2.07
C TYR A 198 -14.05 2.10 2.01
N LYS A 199 -13.37 1.98 3.16
CA LYS A 199 -11.94 1.67 3.18
C LYS A 199 -11.67 0.34 2.47
N GLY A 200 -10.82 0.35 1.45
CA GLY A 200 -10.51 -0.84 0.65
C GLY A 200 -11.56 -1.22 -0.40
N THR A 201 -12.68 -0.49 -0.49
CA THR A 201 -13.65 -0.67 -1.57
C THR A 201 -13.18 0.06 -2.82
N ASP A 202 -13.14 -0.67 -3.93
CA ASP A 202 -12.68 -0.12 -5.22
C ASP A 202 -13.85 0.28 -6.16
N HIS A 203 -15.08 -0.20 -5.90
CA HIS A 203 -16.22 -0.03 -6.80
C HIS A 203 -17.50 0.38 -6.06
N ILE A 204 -18.29 1.25 -6.70
CA ILE A 204 -19.54 1.82 -6.20
C ILE A 204 -20.64 1.74 -7.29
N GLY A 205 -21.90 1.63 -6.87
CA GLY A 205 -23.07 1.67 -7.74
C GLY A 205 -23.24 3.05 -8.38
N LYS A 206 -23.35 3.07 -9.71
CA LYS A 206 -23.39 4.31 -10.50
C LYS A 206 -24.78 4.69 -10.98
N THR A 207 -25.63 3.70 -11.25
CA THR A 207 -26.99 3.92 -11.75
C THR A 207 -27.96 2.87 -11.21
N GLY A 208 -29.25 3.08 -11.43
CA GLY A 208 -30.31 2.11 -11.16
C GLY A 208 -30.38 1.66 -9.71
N LEU A 209 -30.82 0.43 -9.49
CA LEU A 209 -30.89 -0.20 -8.17
C LEU A 209 -29.52 -0.29 -7.47
N GLU A 210 -28.44 -0.51 -8.22
CA GLU A 210 -27.08 -0.53 -7.66
C GLU A 210 -26.75 0.79 -6.94
N GLN A 211 -27.10 1.94 -7.53
CA GLN A 211 -26.90 3.25 -6.91
C GLN A 211 -27.91 3.54 -5.79
N SER A 212 -29.21 3.29 -6.04
CA SER A 212 -30.27 3.63 -5.07
C SER A 212 -30.17 2.82 -3.78
N TYR A 213 -29.76 1.55 -3.87
CA TYR A 213 -29.62 0.65 -2.74
C TYR A 213 -28.15 0.40 -2.34
N GLU A 214 -27.23 1.28 -2.78
CA GLU A 214 -25.79 1.14 -2.53
C GLU A 214 -25.49 0.80 -1.06
N ARG A 215 -26.07 1.54 -0.12
CA ARG A 215 -25.81 1.35 1.32
C ARG A 215 -26.20 -0.04 1.82
N ALA A 216 -27.30 -0.59 1.34
CA ALA A 216 -27.77 -1.93 1.69
C ALA A 216 -26.98 -3.01 0.94
N LEU A 217 -26.59 -2.74 -0.31
CA LEU A 217 -25.87 -3.67 -1.16
C LEU A 217 -24.39 -3.76 -0.80
N HIS A 218 -23.74 -2.68 -0.36
CA HIS A 218 -22.31 -2.65 -0.07
C HIS A 218 -21.94 -3.65 1.03
N GLY A 219 -22.72 -3.73 2.10
CA GLY A 219 -22.37 -4.50 3.30
C GLY A 219 -21.40 -3.74 4.21
N THR A 220 -20.74 -4.47 5.11
CA THR A 220 -19.85 -3.89 6.13
C THR A 220 -18.42 -4.39 5.93
N THR A 221 -17.48 -3.48 5.78
CA THR A 221 -16.04 -3.77 5.71
C THR A 221 -15.54 -4.32 7.05
N GLY A 222 -14.75 -5.39 6.96
CA GLY A 222 -14.13 -6.07 8.10
C GLY A 222 -12.70 -5.65 8.37
#